data_AF-A0A2X3EQ96-F1
#
_entry.id   AF-A0A2X3EQ96-F1
#
_cell.length_a   1.000
_cell.length_b   1.000
_cell.length_c   1.000
_cell.angle_alpha   90.00
_cell.angle_beta   90.00
_cell.angle_gamma   90.00
#
_symmetry.space_group_name_H-M   'P 1'
#
loop_
_entity.id
_entity.type
_entity.pdbx_description
1 polymer ?
#
loop_
_entity_poly.entity_id
_entity_poly.type
_entity_poly.pdbx_seq_one_letter_code
_entity_poly.pdbx_strand_id
1 'polypeptide(L)'
;MTMIKKLPLTMAVIPTFFPLTSVMAQEFTQEQIDAIVAKAVDKALADRQAKIDAAANKKVDVITNPETTAASPDMAIPFGLKFSGYARYGAHFQTGDQKYVGVDGSYNGASAIGRLGNESNGGEFQISKAFKSAQGAIWDLNVMFDHWSDEVNLKKAYVGVTNVLESNPNAYIWAGRDFHQRPQQGINDYFWMNHDGQGAGVKNFDIGGVQFDVAAVSQVKSCSRK
;
A
#
# COMPACT_ATOMS: atom_id res chain seq x y z
N MET A 1 -21.59 -7.01 -68.37
CA MET A 1 -21.72 -7.34 -66.94
C MET A 1 -20.33 -7.57 -66.40
N THR A 2 -19.77 -6.57 -65.72
CA THR A 2 -18.35 -6.53 -65.37
C THR A 2 -18.26 -6.35 -63.87
N MET A 3 -17.66 -7.34 -63.20
CA MET A 3 -17.53 -7.41 -61.75
C MET A 3 -16.56 -6.35 -61.22
N ILE A 4 -16.99 -5.57 -60.22
CA ILE A 4 -16.12 -4.72 -59.42
C ILE A 4 -15.62 -5.55 -58.23
N LYS A 5 -14.34 -5.95 -58.27
CA LYS A 5 -13.63 -6.52 -57.12
C LYS A 5 -12.96 -5.37 -56.36
N LYS A 6 -13.45 -5.08 -55.14
CA LYS A 6 -12.80 -4.17 -54.18
C LYS A 6 -11.56 -4.86 -53.60
N LEU A 7 -10.40 -4.18 -53.60
CA LEU A 7 -9.20 -4.64 -52.90
C LEU A 7 -9.36 -4.45 -51.38
N PRO A 8 -8.90 -5.41 -50.54
CA PRO A 8 -8.95 -5.31 -49.10
C PRO A 8 -7.86 -4.37 -48.54
N LEU A 9 -8.29 -3.66 -47.51
CA LEU A 9 -7.64 -2.58 -46.77
C LEU A 9 -6.54 -3.13 -45.82
N THR A 10 -5.38 -3.56 -46.32
CA THR A 10 -4.27 -4.05 -45.46
C THR A 10 -2.96 -3.24 -45.54
N MET A 11 -2.91 -2.14 -46.28
CA MET A 11 -1.74 -1.24 -46.28
C MET A 11 -1.96 0.01 -45.42
N ALA A 12 -1.98 -0.11 -44.08
CA ALA A 12 -2.02 1.08 -43.23
C ALA A 12 -1.57 0.85 -41.76
N VAL A 13 -0.58 0.01 -41.43
CA VAL A 13 0.00 0.01 -40.07
C VAL A 13 1.50 -0.32 -40.07
N ILE A 14 2.32 0.44 -40.78
CA ILE A 14 3.77 0.54 -40.51
C ILE A 14 4.17 1.96 -40.87
N PRO A 15 4.23 2.91 -39.91
CA PRO A 15 5.54 3.24 -39.34
C PRO A 15 5.45 3.87 -37.93
N THR A 16 5.96 3.24 -36.87
CA THR A 16 6.28 3.96 -35.62
C THR A 16 7.18 3.20 -34.65
N PHE A 17 8.12 2.37 -35.13
CA PHE A 17 9.15 1.84 -34.24
C PHE A 17 10.52 1.80 -34.93
N PHE A 18 11.44 2.59 -34.35
CA PHE A 18 12.90 2.67 -34.53
C PHE A 18 13.47 3.59 -35.62
N PRO A 19 14.19 4.66 -35.21
CA PRO A 19 15.18 5.34 -36.04
C PRO A 19 16.57 4.75 -35.73
N LEU A 20 17.01 3.73 -36.46
CA LEU A 20 18.43 3.35 -36.48
C LEU A 20 18.85 2.93 -37.88
N THR A 21 19.99 3.48 -38.27
CA THR A 21 20.66 3.49 -39.56
C THR A 21 21.14 2.11 -40.04
N SER A 22 20.87 1.81 -41.31
CA SER A 22 21.64 0.99 -42.26
C SER A 22 22.72 0.03 -41.72
N VAL A 23 22.39 -1.24 -41.48
CA VAL A 23 23.33 -2.39 -41.53
C VAL A 23 22.52 -3.66 -41.88
N MET A 24 22.83 -4.28 -43.03
CA MET A 24 22.49 -5.63 -43.52
C MET A 24 21.00 -5.98 -43.73
N ALA A 25 20.57 -5.99 -45.00
CA ALA A 25 19.35 -6.66 -45.45
C ALA A 25 19.50 -8.18 -45.29
N GLN A 26 19.11 -8.69 -44.12
CA GLN A 26 18.83 -10.11 -43.97
C GLN A 26 17.39 -10.33 -44.40
N GLU A 27 17.20 -10.98 -45.56
CA GLU A 27 15.88 -11.37 -46.04
C GLU A 27 15.30 -12.41 -45.09
N PHE A 28 14.46 -11.97 -44.16
CA PHE A 28 13.70 -12.88 -43.30
C PHE A 28 12.57 -13.51 -44.12
N THR A 29 12.43 -14.83 -44.04
CA THR A 29 11.28 -15.52 -44.67
C THR A 29 9.98 -15.11 -43.97
N GLN A 30 8.84 -15.23 -44.66
CA GLN A 30 7.53 -14.89 -44.10
C GLN A 30 7.28 -15.59 -42.75
N GLU A 31 7.74 -16.82 -42.60
CA GLU A 31 7.64 -17.63 -41.37
C GLU A 31 8.47 -17.03 -40.21
N GLN A 32 9.64 -16.45 -40.50
CA GLN A 32 10.46 -15.78 -39.48
C GLN A 32 9.83 -14.45 -39.04
N ILE A 33 9.20 -13.73 -39.96
CA ILE A 33 8.44 -12.52 -39.65
C ILE A 33 7.26 -12.87 -38.75
N ASP A 34 6.48 -13.89 -39.10
CA ASP A 34 5.32 -14.32 -38.33
C ASP A 34 5.73 -14.80 -36.91
N ALA A 35 6.86 -15.50 -36.79
CA ALA A 35 7.41 -15.92 -35.48
C ALA A 35 7.86 -14.73 -34.61
N ILE A 36 8.48 -13.70 -35.22
CA ILE A 36 8.88 -12.48 -34.52
C ILE A 36 7.64 -11.71 -34.05
N VAL A 37 6.62 -11.60 -34.91
CA VAL A 37 5.36 -10.93 -34.58
C VAL A 37 4.61 -11.67 -33.48
N ALA A 38 4.49 -13.00 -33.56
CA ALA A 38 3.85 -13.80 -32.52
C ALA A 38 4.53 -13.62 -31.15
N LYS A 39 5.86 -13.68 -31.10
CA LYS A 39 6.62 -13.47 -29.87
C LYS A 39 6.47 -12.05 -29.31
N ALA A 40 6.37 -11.04 -30.18
CA ALA A 40 6.13 -9.67 -29.77
C ALA A 40 4.70 -9.47 -29.22
N VAL A 41 3.70 -10.12 -29.84
CA VAL A 41 2.30 -10.09 -29.39
C VAL A 41 2.15 -10.80 -28.04
N ASP A 42 2.75 -11.98 -27.87
CA ASP A 42 2.72 -12.71 -26.59
C ASP A 42 3.35 -11.91 -25.45
N LYS A 43 4.50 -11.27 -25.72
CA LYS A 43 5.15 -10.38 -24.75
C LYS A 43 4.27 -9.17 -24.42
N ALA A 44 3.66 -8.54 -25.42
CA ALA A 44 2.78 -7.40 -25.20
C ALA A 44 1.50 -7.78 -24.43
N LEU A 45 0.99 -9.00 -24.65
CA LEU A 45 -0.16 -9.54 -23.93
C LEU A 45 0.20 -9.86 -22.48
N ALA A 46 1.36 -10.47 -22.23
CA ALA A 46 1.88 -10.73 -20.89
C ALA A 46 2.12 -9.42 -20.11
N ASP A 47 2.75 -8.41 -20.73
CA ASP A 47 2.98 -7.11 -20.11
C ASP A 47 1.65 -6.38 -19.82
N ARG A 48 0.64 -6.53 -20.68
CA ARG A 48 -0.71 -5.99 -20.43
C ARG A 48 -1.41 -6.72 -19.31
N GLN A 49 -1.33 -8.05 -19.27
CA GLN A 49 -1.93 -8.85 -18.20
C GLN A 49 -1.29 -8.49 -16.86
N ALA A 50 0.05 -8.38 -16.78
CA ALA A 50 0.75 -7.93 -15.58
C ALA A 50 0.31 -6.53 -15.13
N LYS A 51 0.06 -5.60 -16.06
CA LYS A 51 -0.47 -4.26 -15.75
C LYS A 51 -1.93 -4.30 -15.28
N ILE A 52 -2.75 -5.18 -15.86
CA ILE A 52 -4.14 -5.37 -15.44
C ILE A 52 -4.19 -6.02 -14.05
N ASP A 53 -3.36 -7.02 -13.78
CA ASP A 53 -3.25 -7.67 -12.47
C ASP A 53 -2.73 -6.68 -11.41
N ALA A 54 -1.74 -5.85 -11.77
CA ALA A 54 -1.26 -4.77 -10.90
C ALA A 54 -2.34 -3.70 -10.65
N ALA A 55 -3.17 -3.37 -11.64
CA ALA A 55 -4.27 -2.42 -11.50
C ALA A 55 -5.47 -3.02 -10.74
N ALA A 56 -5.76 -4.31 -10.91
CA ALA A 56 -6.78 -5.02 -10.16
C ALA A 56 -6.40 -5.21 -8.68
N ASN A 57 -5.10 -5.37 -8.40
CA ASN A 57 -4.55 -5.33 -7.04
C ASN A 57 -4.60 -3.94 -6.41
N LYS A 58 -4.75 -2.88 -7.21
CA LYS A 58 -5.01 -1.53 -6.73
C LYS A 58 -6.49 -1.42 -6.36
N LYS A 59 -6.86 -2.08 -5.25
CA LYS A 59 -8.19 -1.93 -4.64
C LYS A 59 -8.51 -0.44 -4.51
N VAL A 60 -9.75 -0.08 -4.88
CA VAL A 60 -10.36 1.25 -4.68
C VAL A 60 -9.81 1.87 -3.41
N ASP A 61 -9.32 3.12 -3.50
CA ASP A 61 -8.60 3.89 -2.46
C ASP A 61 -9.39 4.01 -1.14
N VAL A 62 -9.59 2.90 -0.45
CA VAL A 62 -9.66 2.90 1.01
C VAL A 62 -8.22 3.12 1.40
N ILE A 63 -7.88 4.38 1.66
CA ILE A 63 -6.58 4.73 2.23
C ILE A 63 -6.52 4.02 3.58
N THR A 64 -5.89 2.84 3.60
CA THR A 64 -5.42 2.23 4.84
C THR A 64 -4.23 3.09 5.25
N ASN A 65 -4.49 4.08 6.10
CA ASN A 65 -3.45 4.88 6.74
C ASN A 65 -2.54 3.94 7.55
N PRO A 66 -1.26 4.28 7.83
CA PRO A 66 -0.15 3.33 7.81
C PRO A 66 -0.23 2.28 8.91
N GLU A 67 -1.00 1.22 8.67
CA GLU A 67 -0.69 -0.08 9.22
C GLU A 67 0.67 -0.48 8.68
N THR A 68 1.55 -0.93 9.57
CA THR A 68 2.80 -1.50 9.13
C THR A 68 2.46 -2.79 8.40
N THR A 69 2.85 -2.86 7.13
CA THR A 69 2.67 -4.06 6.32
C THR A 69 3.30 -5.25 7.03
N ALA A 70 2.53 -6.32 7.21
CA ALA A 70 3.03 -7.57 7.76
C ALA A 70 4.25 -8.05 6.97
N ALA A 71 5.27 -8.54 7.67
CA ALA A 71 6.42 -9.15 7.02
C ALA A 71 5.98 -10.39 6.25
N SER A 72 6.52 -10.57 5.04
CA SER A 72 6.33 -11.76 4.20
C SER A 72 7.63 -12.59 4.18
N PRO A 73 7.57 -13.94 4.10
CA PRO A 73 8.74 -14.81 4.03
C PRO A 73 9.74 -14.44 2.93
N ASP A 74 9.25 -13.89 1.81
CA ASP A 74 10.04 -13.54 0.63
C ASP A 74 10.56 -12.09 0.67
N MET A 75 10.29 -11.35 1.74
CA MET A 75 10.72 -9.96 1.87
C MET A 75 12.25 -9.87 1.97
N ALA A 76 12.85 -9.02 1.14
CA ALA A 76 14.23 -8.60 1.31
C ALA A 76 14.36 -7.81 2.63
N ILE A 77 15.13 -8.35 3.59
CA ILE A 77 15.34 -7.68 4.86
C ILE A 77 16.27 -6.48 4.65
N PRO A 78 15.81 -5.25 4.90
CA PRO A 78 16.64 -4.06 4.74
C PRO A 78 17.82 -4.12 5.71
N PHE A 79 19.01 -3.77 5.25
CA PHE A 79 20.14 -3.56 6.14
C PHE A 79 19.91 -2.28 6.96
N GLY A 80 19.89 -2.40 8.29
CA GLY A 80 19.77 -1.28 9.21
C GLY A 80 18.35 -1.05 9.73
N LEU A 81 18.02 0.22 9.97
CA LEU A 81 16.70 0.66 10.47
C LEU A 81 15.87 1.18 9.30
N LYS A 82 14.58 0.85 9.29
CA LYS A 82 13.57 1.43 8.39
C LYS A 82 12.88 2.57 9.12
N PHE A 83 12.78 3.71 8.44
CA PHE A 83 11.97 4.84 8.88
C PHE A 83 10.69 4.91 8.04
N SER A 84 9.55 5.13 8.70
CA SER A 84 8.26 5.38 8.06
C SER A 84 7.43 6.32 8.92
N GLY A 85 6.45 7.01 8.35
CA GLY A 85 5.64 7.94 9.13
C GLY A 85 4.68 8.75 8.28
N TYR A 86 4.00 9.67 8.94
CA TYR A 86 3.08 10.64 8.35
C TYR A 86 3.30 11.98 9.05
N ALA A 87 3.33 13.09 8.33
CA ALA A 87 3.45 14.40 8.95
C ALA A 87 2.74 15.47 8.12
N ARG A 88 2.21 16.48 8.81
CA ARG A 88 1.68 17.70 8.21
C ARG A 88 2.18 18.91 8.99
N TYR A 89 2.78 19.84 8.27
CA TYR A 89 3.25 21.10 8.82
C TYR A 89 2.92 22.23 7.86
N GLY A 90 2.39 23.32 8.40
CA GLY A 90 2.03 24.51 7.64
C GLY A 90 1.89 25.73 8.53
N ALA A 91 1.56 26.84 7.88
CA ALA A 91 1.23 28.09 8.52
C ALA A 91 -0.23 28.45 8.24
N HIS A 92 -0.86 29.10 9.21
CA HIS A 92 -2.20 29.67 9.07
C HIS A 92 -2.22 31.07 9.68
N PHE A 93 -2.99 31.95 9.07
CA PHE A 93 -3.23 33.30 9.56
C PHE A 93 -4.70 33.41 9.92
N GLN A 94 -5.00 34.04 11.05
CA GLN A 94 -6.36 34.25 11.54
C GLN A 94 -6.68 35.74 11.48
N THR A 95 -7.80 36.09 10.83
CA THR A 95 -8.27 37.48 10.73
C THR A 95 -9.54 37.73 11.58
N GLY A 96 -10.17 36.68 12.12
CA GLY A 96 -11.41 36.75 12.92
C GLY A 96 -11.38 35.79 14.13
N ASP A 97 -12.52 35.33 14.63
CA ASP A 97 -12.60 34.62 15.92
C ASP A 97 -12.17 33.13 15.87
N GLN A 98 -12.29 32.48 14.71
CA GLN A 98 -11.97 31.04 14.58
C GLN A 98 -10.76 30.79 13.67
N LYS A 99 -9.88 29.91 14.16
CA LYS A 99 -8.68 29.45 13.47
C LYS A 99 -8.96 28.30 12.49
N TYR A 100 -9.97 27.48 12.81
CA TYR A 100 -10.43 26.34 12.04
C TYR A 100 -11.94 26.40 11.91
N VAL A 101 -12.46 25.91 10.79
CA VAL A 101 -13.89 25.81 10.56
C VAL A 101 -14.36 24.44 11.06
N GLY A 102 -15.39 24.43 11.90
CA GLY A 102 -16.03 23.22 12.40
C GLY A 102 -17.54 23.26 12.19
N VAL A 103 -18.17 22.09 12.14
CA VAL A 103 -19.62 21.94 12.21
C VAL A 103 -19.98 21.09 13.41
N ASP A 104 -21.16 21.33 13.96
CA ASP A 104 -21.69 20.53 15.06
C ASP A 104 -21.87 19.06 14.59
N GLY A 105 -21.44 18.10 15.40
CA GLY A 105 -21.43 16.68 15.02
C GLY A 105 -20.18 16.19 14.27
N SER A 106 -19.02 16.86 14.39
CA SER A 106 -17.73 16.24 14.06
C SER A 106 -17.55 14.95 14.88
N TYR A 107 -17.74 13.80 14.24
CA TYR A 107 -17.58 12.49 14.87
C TYR A 107 -16.13 12.05 14.82
N ASN A 108 -15.62 11.53 15.94
CA ASN A 108 -14.32 10.87 16.02
C ASN A 108 -13.10 11.77 15.71
N GLY A 109 -13.21 13.08 15.92
CA GLY A 109 -12.12 14.04 15.68
C GLY A 109 -11.88 14.40 14.21
N ALA A 110 -12.72 13.91 13.30
CA ALA A 110 -12.64 14.18 11.87
C ALA A 110 -13.35 15.48 11.49
N SER A 111 -12.73 16.30 10.63
CA SER A 111 -13.38 17.49 10.10
C SER A 111 -14.51 17.05 9.16
N ALA A 112 -15.76 17.10 9.62
CA ALA A 112 -16.93 16.70 8.83
C ALA A 112 -17.06 17.47 7.50
N ILE A 113 -16.36 18.61 7.37
CA ILE A 113 -16.35 19.48 6.17
C ILE A 113 -15.07 19.34 5.32
N GLY A 114 -14.09 18.54 5.75
CA GLY A 114 -12.83 18.33 5.05
C GLY A 114 -11.63 18.99 5.73
N ARG A 115 -10.44 18.47 5.42
CA ARG A 115 -9.18 18.78 6.12
C ARG A 115 -8.31 19.83 5.42
N LEU A 116 -8.56 20.12 4.14
CA LEU A 116 -7.70 20.99 3.33
C LEU A 116 -7.67 22.41 3.90
N GLY A 117 -6.48 22.87 4.31
CA GLY A 117 -6.31 24.19 4.94
C GLY A 117 -6.97 24.34 6.31
N ASN A 118 -7.42 23.24 6.92
CA ASN A 118 -8.24 23.26 8.13
C ASN A 118 -7.69 22.38 9.27
N GLU A 119 -6.36 22.27 9.38
CA GLU A 119 -5.72 21.40 10.37
C GLU A 119 -4.54 22.07 11.09
N SER A 120 -4.23 21.54 12.29
CA SER A 120 -3.02 21.87 13.04
C SER A 120 -1.84 20.98 12.62
N ASN A 121 -0.65 21.38 13.04
CA ASN A 121 0.61 20.71 12.76
C ASN A 121 0.81 19.46 13.62
N GLY A 122 1.56 18.50 13.09
CA GLY A 122 2.04 17.33 13.81
C GLY A 122 2.30 16.14 12.89
N GLY A 123 2.67 15.01 13.48
CA GLY A 123 2.99 13.80 12.73
C GLY A 123 3.23 12.57 13.60
N GLU A 124 3.36 11.44 12.91
CA GLU A 124 3.69 10.12 13.43
C GLU A 124 5.01 9.65 12.79
N PHE A 125 5.91 9.13 13.62
CA PHE A 125 7.25 8.75 13.24
C PHE A 125 7.55 7.35 13.75
N GLN A 126 7.76 6.41 12.84
CA GLN A 126 8.02 5.01 13.12
C GLN A 126 9.44 4.61 12.72
N ILE A 127 10.06 3.85 13.61
CA ILE A 127 11.32 3.14 13.38
C ILE A 127 11.03 1.64 13.47
N SER A 128 11.49 0.91 12.47
CA SER A 128 11.37 -0.54 12.38
C SER A 128 12.71 -1.20 12.15
N LYS A 129 12.89 -2.41 12.68
CA LYS A 129 14.02 -3.27 12.37
C LYS A 129 13.55 -4.68 12.12
N ALA A 130 13.95 -5.26 11.00
CA ALA A 130 13.68 -6.65 10.67
C ALA A 130 14.97 -7.47 10.67
N PHE A 131 14.88 -8.77 10.99
CA PHE A 131 16.00 -9.71 10.93
C PHE A 131 15.51 -11.15 10.69
N LYS A 132 16.32 -11.95 9.98
CA LYS A 132 16.06 -13.36 9.70
C LYS A 132 16.81 -14.23 10.69
N SER A 133 16.14 -15.19 11.31
CA SER A 133 16.80 -16.23 12.09
C SER A 133 17.50 -17.24 11.18
N ALA A 134 18.40 -18.05 11.75
CA ALA A 134 19.06 -19.14 11.03
C ALA A 134 18.04 -20.16 10.48
N GLN A 135 16.92 -20.33 11.16
CA GLN A 135 15.81 -21.22 10.78
C GLN A 135 14.85 -20.58 9.75
N GLY A 136 15.12 -19.35 9.31
CA GLY A 136 14.36 -18.69 8.25
C GLY A 136 13.18 -17.85 8.72
N ALA A 137 12.84 -17.85 10.02
CA ALA A 137 11.81 -16.97 10.58
C ALA A 137 12.23 -15.51 10.45
N ILE A 138 11.31 -14.63 10.07
CA ILE A 138 11.57 -13.21 9.92
C ILE A 138 10.86 -12.48 11.04
N TRP A 139 11.64 -11.81 11.88
CA TRP A 139 11.16 -11.00 12.99
C TRP A 139 11.22 -9.52 12.64
N ASP A 140 10.28 -8.74 13.14
CA ASP A 140 10.33 -7.29 13.07
C ASP A 140 9.91 -6.63 14.39
N LEU A 141 10.68 -5.62 14.80
CA LEU A 141 10.37 -4.73 15.92
C LEU A 141 9.94 -3.38 15.36
N ASN A 142 8.89 -2.80 15.94
CA ASN A 142 8.31 -1.55 15.49
C ASN A 142 7.99 -0.65 16.67
N VAL A 143 8.46 0.60 16.57
CA VAL A 143 8.18 1.64 17.56
C VAL A 143 7.73 2.88 16.80
N MET A 144 6.59 3.44 17.18
CA MET A 144 6.07 4.69 16.62
C MET A 144 5.75 5.68 17.72
N PHE A 145 6.26 6.89 17.55
CA PHE A 145 5.91 8.06 18.34
C PHE A 145 5.03 8.97 17.52
N ASP A 146 4.08 9.62 18.15
CA ASP A 146 3.40 10.76 17.54
C ASP A 146 3.75 12.05 18.26
N HIS A 147 3.54 13.15 17.55
CA HIS A 147 3.64 14.49 18.05
C HIS A 147 2.50 15.31 17.47
N TRP A 148 1.61 15.77 18.34
CA TRP A 148 0.52 16.66 17.97
C TRP A 148 0.52 17.82 18.97
N SER A 149 0.64 19.06 18.46
CA SER A 149 0.83 20.24 19.31
C SER A 149 2.05 20.11 20.24
N ASP A 150 1.87 20.03 21.56
CA ASP A 150 2.97 19.94 22.53
C ASP A 150 3.10 18.54 23.14
N GLU A 151 2.28 17.59 22.70
CA GLU A 151 2.24 16.24 23.25
C GLU A 151 3.06 15.28 22.39
N VAL A 152 3.73 14.34 23.07
CA VAL A 152 4.41 13.20 22.45
C VAL A 152 3.87 11.92 23.06
N ASN A 153 3.37 10.98 22.25
CA ASN A 153 2.88 9.70 22.74
C ASN A 153 3.56 8.52 22.05
N LEU A 154 3.66 7.41 22.77
CA LEU A 154 4.01 6.13 22.20
C LEU A 154 2.75 5.49 21.59
N LYS A 155 2.66 5.52 20.26
CA LYS A 155 1.50 5.00 19.54
C LYS A 155 1.62 3.54 19.18
N LYS A 156 2.82 3.08 18.81
CA LYS A 156 3.08 1.68 18.48
C LYS A 156 4.33 1.20 19.20
N ALA A 157 4.24 -0.02 19.72
CA ALA A 157 5.35 -0.75 20.32
C ALA A 157 4.99 -2.23 20.26
N TYR A 158 5.40 -2.89 19.18
CA TYR A 158 5.04 -4.28 18.96
C TYR A 158 6.14 -5.04 18.22
N VAL A 159 6.07 -6.36 18.36
CA VAL A 159 6.91 -7.31 17.65
C VAL A 159 6.01 -8.18 16.78
N GLY A 160 6.52 -8.60 15.63
CA GLY A 160 5.90 -9.66 14.86
C GLY A 160 6.91 -10.62 14.26
N VAL A 161 6.36 -11.74 13.79
CA VAL A 161 7.12 -12.82 13.19
C VAL A 161 6.32 -13.48 12.09
N THR A 162 6.99 -13.78 10.97
CA THR A 162 6.46 -14.60 9.87
C THR A 162 7.40 -15.78 9.60
N ASN A 163 6.94 -16.71 8.76
CA ASN A 163 7.68 -17.91 8.37
C ASN A 163 8.03 -18.82 9.56
N VAL A 164 7.07 -19.00 10.46
CA VAL A 164 7.18 -19.86 11.66
C VAL A 164 6.29 -21.10 11.62
N LEU A 165 5.25 -21.10 10.79
CA LEU A 165 4.36 -22.23 10.61
C LEU A 165 4.60 -22.84 9.23
N GLU A 166 5.06 -24.09 9.16
CA GLU A 166 5.33 -24.75 7.87
C GLU A 166 4.09 -24.85 6.98
N SER A 167 2.91 -25.11 7.57
CA SER A 167 1.64 -25.16 6.84
C SER A 167 1.12 -23.79 6.42
N ASN A 168 1.67 -22.72 6.99
CA ASN A 168 1.20 -21.34 6.85
C ASN A 168 2.39 -20.37 6.88
N PRO A 169 3.34 -20.45 5.93
CA PRO A 169 4.57 -19.68 6.00
C PRO A 169 4.32 -18.17 5.96
N ASN A 170 3.23 -17.75 5.31
CA ASN A 170 2.82 -16.35 5.19
C ASN A 170 2.09 -15.80 6.43
N ALA A 171 1.72 -16.64 7.39
CA ALA A 171 1.03 -16.19 8.59
C ALA A 171 1.96 -15.30 9.42
N TYR A 172 1.45 -14.12 9.75
CA TYR A 172 2.17 -13.11 10.51
C TYR A 172 1.59 -13.02 11.91
N ILE A 173 2.34 -13.50 12.91
CA ILE A 173 1.95 -13.46 14.31
C ILE A 173 2.53 -12.20 14.93
N TRP A 174 1.71 -11.45 15.67
CA TRP A 174 2.13 -10.20 16.29
C TRP A 174 1.62 -10.08 17.72
N ALA A 175 2.37 -9.32 18.53
CA ALA A 175 1.99 -8.96 19.89
C ALA A 175 2.55 -7.60 20.26
N GLY A 176 1.76 -6.77 20.95
CA GLY A 176 2.15 -5.43 21.34
C GLY A 176 1.04 -4.41 21.14
N ARG A 177 1.43 -3.14 21.14
CA ARG A 177 0.57 -2.03 20.76
C ARG A 177 0.73 -1.73 19.27
N ASP A 178 -0.32 -1.88 18.49
CA ASP A 178 -0.32 -1.65 17.04
C ASP A 178 -1.67 -1.07 16.57
N PHE A 179 -1.69 -0.65 15.31
CA PHE A 179 -2.87 -0.15 14.60
C PHE A 179 -3.54 -1.30 13.85
N HIS A 180 -4.87 -1.41 13.98
CA HIS A 180 -5.61 -2.51 13.37
C HIS A 180 -6.93 -2.04 12.76
N GLN A 181 -7.17 -2.50 11.52
CA GLN A 181 -8.37 -2.27 10.75
C GLN A 181 -8.77 -0.80 10.78
N ARG A 182 -7.88 0.05 10.27
CA ARG A 182 -8.06 1.51 10.19
C ARG A 182 -8.39 2.02 8.77
N PRO A 183 -9.52 1.64 8.17
CA PRO A 183 -9.94 2.22 6.91
C PRO A 183 -10.35 3.69 7.14
N GLN A 184 -9.74 4.59 6.36
CA GLN A 184 -9.89 6.02 6.52
C GLN A 184 -10.41 6.66 5.23
N GLN A 185 -11.27 7.67 5.39
CA GLN A 185 -11.55 8.64 4.35
C GLN A 185 -10.49 9.77 4.42
N GLY A 186 -9.71 9.93 3.35
CA GLY A 186 -8.59 10.88 3.34
C GLY A 186 -9.00 12.35 3.39
N ILE A 187 -10.16 12.70 2.81
CA ILE A 187 -10.60 14.09 2.64
C ILE A 187 -11.00 14.73 3.97
N ASN A 188 -11.62 13.98 4.87
CA ASN A 188 -12.14 14.44 6.16
C ASN A 188 -11.36 13.89 7.37
N ASP A 189 -10.33 13.06 7.14
CA ASP A 189 -9.57 12.38 8.19
C ASP A 189 -10.44 11.43 9.05
N TYR A 190 -11.51 10.86 8.46
CA TYR A 190 -12.48 10.05 9.18
C TYR A 190 -12.17 8.56 9.13
N PHE A 191 -11.98 7.96 10.31
CA PHE A 191 -11.90 6.51 10.50
C PHE A 191 -13.29 5.95 10.81
N TRP A 192 -13.83 5.14 9.91
CA TRP A 192 -15.12 4.47 10.11
C TRP A 192 -14.97 3.12 10.85
N MET A 193 -13.75 2.59 10.93
CA MET A 193 -13.36 1.53 11.85
C MET A 193 -11.99 1.87 12.44
N ASN A 194 -11.79 1.51 13.72
CA ASN A 194 -10.51 1.64 14.41
C ASN A 194 -10.47 0.61 15.56
N HIS A 195 -9.46 -0.28 15.55
CA HIS A 195 -9.21 -1.27 16.60
C HIS A 195 -7.79 -1.14 17.18
N ASP A 196 -7.27 0.08 17.27
CA ASP A 196 -5.95 0.37 17.83
C ASP A 196 -5.89 -0.02 19.29
N GLY A 197 -4.84 -0.71 19.70
CA GLY A 197 -4.79 -1.18 21.08
C GLY A 197 -3.59 -2.04 21.40
N GLN A 198 -3.54 -2.46 22.66
CA GLN A 198 -2.61 -3.47 23.13
C GLN A 198 -3.24 -4.84 22.95
N GLY A 199 -2.55 -5.73 22.24
CA GLY A 199 -3.12 -7.03 21.91
C GLY A 199 -2.12 -8.01 21.32
N ALA A 200 -2.68 -9.04 20.71
CA ALA A 200 -1.97 -10.00 19.88
C ALA A 200 -2.92 -10.58 18.83
N GLY A 201 -2.35 -11.12 17.77
CA GLY A 201 -3.14 -11.76 16.73
C GLY A 201 -2.29 -12.40 15.64
N VAL A 202 -2.99 -12.89 14.63
CA VAL A 202 -2.41 -13.42 13.39
C VAL A 202 -3.03 -12.68 12.21
N LYS A 203 -2.19 -12.25 11.27
CA LYS A 203 -2.60 -11.76 9.95
C LYS A 203 -2.25 -12.80 8.88
N ASN A 204 -2.96 -12.79 7.77
CA ASN A 204 -2.70 -13.62 6.59
C ASN A 204 -2.71 -15.13 6.87
N PHE A 205 -3.55 -15.60 7.79
CA PHE A 205 -3.68 -17.03 8.07
C PHE A 205 -4.53 -17.71 7.00
N ASP A 206 -3.98 -18.67 6.26
CA ASP A 206 -4.64 -19.35 5.15
C ASP A 206 -5.38 -20.61 5.63
N ILE A 207 -6.67 -20.68 5.31
CA ILE A 207 -7.49 -21.88 5.47
C ILE A 207 -8.12 -22.20 4.11
N GLY A 208 -7.47 -23.06 3.35
CA GLY A 208 -8.01 -23.56 2.09
C GLY A 208 -8.09 -22.50 0.99
N GLY A 209 -7.12 -21.58 0.95
CA GLY A 209 -7.06 -20.48 -0.03
C GLY A 209 -7.79 -19.20 0.38
N VAL A 210 -8.39 -19.18 1.58
CA VAL A 210 -9.02 -17.99 2.16
C VAL A 210 -8.13 -17.47 3.30
N GLN A 211 -7.78 -16.19 3.23
CA GLN A 211 -6.94 -15.53 4.25
C GLN A 211 -7.79 -14.88 5.33
N PHE A 212 -7.39 -15.10 6.58
CA PHE A 212 -8.03 -14.55 7.76
C PHE A 212 -7.04 -13.75 8.60
N ASP A 213 -7.53 -12.62 9.13
CA ASP A 213 -6.90 -11.85 10.17
C ASP A 213 -7.73 -11.99 11.44
N VAL A 214 -7.10 -12.48 12.53
CA VAL A 214 -7.76 -12.68 13.82
C VAL A 214 -6.92 -12.05 14.92
N ALA A 215 -7.52 -11.17 15.70
CA ALA A 215 -6.84 -10.44 16.75
C ALA A 215 -7.73 -10.23 17.98
N ALA A 216 -7.10 -10.18 19.15
CA ALA A 216 -7.70 -9.69 20.38
C ALA A 216 -6.95 -8.44 20.81
N VAL A 217 -7.66 -7.32 20.90
CA VAL A 217 -7.11 -6.01 21.29
C VAL A 217 -7.84 -5.47 22.50
N SER A 218 -7.10 -4.78 23.35
CA SER A 218 -7.61 -4.10 24.54
C SER A 218 -7.21 -2.63 24.52
N GLN A 219 -8.12 -1.79 24.97
CA GLN A 219 -7.84 -0.40 25.31
C GLN A 219 -8.10 -0.21 26.80
N VAL A 220 -7.06 0.17 27.54
CA VAL A 220 -7.23 0.67 28.90
C VAL A 220 -7.66 2.13 28.81
N LYS A 221 -8.78 2.46 29.45
CA LYS A 221 -9.20 3.84 29.64
C LYS A 221 -8.07 4.57 30.36
N SER A 222 -7.57 5.66 29.77
CA SER A 222 -6.52 6.48 30.39
C SER A 222 -6.94 6.79 31.83
N CYS A 223 -6.13 6.37 32.80
CA CYS A 223 -6.31 6.84 34.17
C CYS A 223 -5.99 8.32 34.15
N SER A 224 -6.99 9.18 34.42
CA SER A 224 -6.71 10.58 34.71
C SER A 224 -5.69 10.57 35.85
N ARG A 225 -4.48 11.12 35.61
CA ARG A 225 -3.59 11.43 36.73
C ARG A 225 -4.38 12.37 37.65
N LYS A 226 -4.66 11.91 38.86
CA LYS A 226 -5.07 12.81 39.94
C LYS A 226 -3.95 13.80 40.22
#